data_AF-A0A9P1GUM0-F1
#
_entry.id   AF-A0A9P1GUM0-F1
#
_cell.length_a   1.000
_cell.length_b   1.000
_cell.length_c   1.000
_cell.angle_alpha   90.00
_cell.angle_beta   90.00
_cell.angle_gamma   90.00
#
_symmetry.space_group_name_H-M   'P 1'
#
loop_
_entity.id
_entity.type
_entity.pdbx_description
1 polymer ?
#
loop_
_entity_poly.entity_id
_entity_poly.type
_entity_poly.pdbx_seq_one_letter_code
_entity_poly.pdbx_strand_id
1 'polypeptide(L)'
;MDAKDEEGDIKLQKESAELLAEFERFLPTFLQKPDGHGGTRLRTRVRSWDTDRSIYRLLAPFQELPQLLDPHLSKFIPTLSEIYRQSLDRRGRTSAIVVNSALLEPVSRAVAKLLYSFCKIRGEKVIVRFLSSETKCLEPLLCALEEAEQLPVDRQNPNDLLKWTWQEKYITLLWLAHLLFAPFDLASISSVDLDEISAPVIPGLNWPPNLPGITLRLLPLAFKYLSSPGKERDAAKALLVRISMRTDMQRLGLLDALVNWALWVLRPSIDP
;
A
#
# COMPACT_ATOMS: atom_id res chain seq x y z
N MET A 1 -1.76 34.39 12.46
CA MET A 1 -2.36 33.95 11.20
C MET A 1 -2.32 35.16 10.29
N ASP A 2 -1.62 35.07 9.16
CA ASP A 2 -1.52 36.19 8.24
C ASP A 2 -2.82 36.31 7.42
N ALA A 3 -3.30 37.52 7.19
CA ALA A 3 -4.57 37.77 6.48
C ALA A 3 -4.63 37.15 5.07
N LYS A 4 -3.47 36.86 4.46
CA LYS A 4 -3.36 36.18 3.16
C LYS A 4 -3.70 34.69 3.25
N ASP A 5 -3.38 34.04 4.36
CA ASP A 5 -3.67 32.63 4.59
C ASP A 5 -5.18 32.45 4.82
N GLU A 6 -5.80 33.37 5.57
CA GLU A 6 -7.26 33.38 5.81
C GLU A 6 -8.06 33.58 4.51
N GLU A 7 -7.59 34.43 3.59
CA GLU A 7 -8.24 34.63 2.28
C GLU A 7 -8.15 33.38 1.39
N GLY A 8 -7.00 32.69 1.41
CA GLY A 8 -6.79 31.41 0.72
C GLY A 8 -7.71 30.31 1.24
N ASP A 9 -7.84 30.19 2.56
CA ASP A 9 -8.71 29.23 3.23
C ASP A 9 -10.18 29.43 2.88
N ILE A 10 -10.65 30.69 2.92
CA ILE A 10 -12.03 31.04 2.55
C ILE A 10 -12.30 30.68 1.08
N LYS A 11 -11.34 30.94 0.20
CA LYS A 11 -11.46 30.59 -1.23
C LYS A 11 -11.53 29.09 -1.44
N LEU A 12 -10.63 28.33 -0.82
CA LEU A 12 -10.64 26.87 -0.90
C LEU A 12 -11.94 26.28 -0.36
N GLN A 13 -12.46 26.81 0.75
CA GLN A 13 -13.71 26.35 1.32
C GLN A 13 -14.88 26.52 0.34
N LYS A 14 -14.93 27.64 -0.39
CA LYS A 14 -15.96 27.91 -1.42
C LYS A 14 -15.82 27.00 -2.64
N GLU A 15 -14.59 26.74 -3.10
CA GLU A 15 -14.31 25.94 -4.30
C GLU A 15 -14.31 24.42 -4.02
N SER A 16 -14.20 24.01 -2.75
CA SER A 16 -14.03 22.60 -2.35
C SER A 16 -15.09 21.66 -2.92
N ALA A 17 -16.36 22.06 -2.87
CA ALA A 17 -17.48 21.25 -3.36
C ALA A 17 -17.39 20.98 -4.87
N GLU A 18 -16.93 21.95 -5.65
CA GLU A 18 -16.74 21.80 -7.10
C GLU A 18 -15.56 20.90 -7.42
N LEU A 19 -14.42 21.09 -6.74
CA LEU A 19 -13.23 20.24 -6.92
C LEU A 19 -13.53 18.77 -6.59
N LEU A 20 -14.27 18.51 -5.52
CA LEU A 20 -14.65 17.16 -5.10
C LEU A 20 -15.68 16.53 -6.03
N ALA A 21 -16.65 17.31 -6.52
CA ALA A 21 -17.59 16.84 -7.54
C ALA A 21 -16.89 16.51 -8.87
N GLU A 22 -15.89 17.31 -9.27
CA GLU A 22 -15.06 17.02 -10.43
C GLU A 22 -14.25 15.73 -10.23
N PHE A 23 -13.62 15.56 -9.05
CA PHE A 23 -12.89 14.33 -8.71
C PHE A 23 -13.79 13.10 -8.73
N GLU A 24 -15.00 13.22 -8.18
CA GLU A 24 -15.98 12.13 -8.18
C GLU A 24 -16.39 11.71 -9.60
N ARG A 25 -16.58 12.67 -10.52
CA ARG A 25 -16.90 12.38 -11.93
C ARG A 25 -15.70 11.82 -12.70
N PHE A 26 -14.50 12.26 -12.33
CA PHE A 26 -13.24 11.82 -12.95
C PHE A 26 -12.96 10.34 -12.67
N LEU A 27 -13.08 9.88 -11.41
CA LEU A 27 -12.70 8.53 -11.01
C LEU A 27 -13.28 7.39 -11.89
N PRO A 28 -14.60 7.27 -12.10
CA PRO A 28 -15.17 6.17 -12.87
C PRO A 28 -14.77 6.25 -14.35
N THR A 29 -14.77 7.45 -14.95
CA THR A 29 -14.41 7.64 -16.37
C THR A 29 -12.92 7.35 -16.63
N PHE A 30 -12.09 7.65 -15.65
CA PHE A 30 -10.65 7.43 -15.69
C PHE A 30 -10.28 5.96 -15.50
N LEU A 31 -10.88 5.28 -14.52
CA LEU A 31 -10.47 3.92 -14.12
C LEU A 31 -11.25 2.83 -14.87
N GLN A 32 -12.47 3.10 -15.32
CA GLN A 32 -13.35 2.11 -15.96
C GLN A 32 -13.56 2.42 -17.45
N LYS A 33 -13.97 1.42 -18.21
CA LYS A 33 -14.42 1.54 -19.59
C LYS A 33 -15.70 0.72 -19.79
N PRO A 34 -16.57 1.08 -20.76
CA PRO A 34 -17.72 0.26 -21.11
C PRO A 34 -17.28 -1.17 -21.47
N ASP A 35 -18.04 -2.17 -21.04
CA ASP A 35 -17.78 -3.58 -21.33
C ASP A 35 -18.42 -4.07 -22.64
N GLY A 36 -19.28 -3.27 -23.26
CA GLY A 36 -20.02 -3.59 -24.48
C GLY A 36 -21.34 -4.35 -24.24
N HIS A 37 -21.61 -4.76 -23.01
CA HIS A 37 -22.82 -5.49 -22.58
C HIS A 37 -23.71 -4.66 -21.63
N GLY A 38 -23.51 -3.34 -21.61
CA GLY A 38 -24.26 -2.42 -20.74
C GLY A 38 -23.67 -2.24 -19.34
N GLY A 39 -22.52 -2.86 -19.04
CA GLY A 39 -21.79 -2.71 -17.79
C GLY A 39 -20.46 -1.95 -17.95
N THR A 40 -19.70 -1.91 -16.86
CA THR A 40 -18.36 -1.31 -16.82
C THR A 40 -17.32 -2.34 -16.44
N ARG A 41 -16.14 -2.24 -17.08
CA ARG A 41 -14.97 -3.07 -16.76
C ARG A 41 -13.77 -2.19 -16.42
N LEU A 42 -12.95 -2.67 -15.49
CA LEU A 42 -11.72 -1.99 -15.12
C LEU A 42 -10.77 -1.87 -16.31
N ARG A 43 -10.19 -0.69 -16.51
CA ARG A 43 -9.09 -0.50 -17.46
C ARG A 43 -7.85 -1.20 -16.93
N THR A 44 -7.05 -1.74 -17.83
CA THR A 44 -5.74 -2.32 -17.46
C THR A 44 -4.72 -1.21 -17.24
N ARG A 45 -4.76 -0.17 -18.08
CA ARG A 45 -3.80 0.92 -18.11
C ARG A 45 -4.50 2.27 -18.28
N VAL A 46 -3.87 3.31 -17.77
CA VAL A 46 -4.31 4.70 -17.82
C VAL A 46 -3.13 5.61 -18.14
N ARG A 47 -3.41 6.85 -18.57
CA ARG A 47 -2.34 7.82 -18.83
C ARG A 47 -1.78 8.33 -17.51
N SER A 48 -0.45 8.24 -17.34
CA SER A 48 0.23 8.71 -16.12
C SER A 48 -0.01 10.20 -15.88
N TRP A 49 0.01 11.00 -16.95
CA TRP A 49 -0.27 12.43 -16.90
C TRP A 49 -1.65 12.77 -16.31
N ASP A 50 -2.69 12.00 -16.65
CA ASP A 50 -4.04 12.24 -16.15
C ASP A 50 -4.12 11.95 -14.63
N THR A 51 -3.40 10.94 -14.15
CA THR A 51 -3.24 10.70 -12.70
C THR A 51 -2.55 11.86 -12.02
N ASP A 52 -1.37 12.26 -12.50
CA ASP A 52 -0.57 13.30 -11.85
C ASP A 52 -1.30 14.67 -11.90
N ARG A 53 -1.97 14.98 -13.01
CA ARG A 53 -2.83 16.17 -13.15
C ARG A 53 -4.01 16.15 -12.18
N SER A 54 -4.70 15.01 -12.02
CA SER A 54 -5.82 14.90 -11.09
C SER A 54 -5.36 15.11 -9.64
N ILE A 55 -4.21 14.56 -9.26
CA ILE A 55 -3.62 14.74 -7.93
C ILE A 55 -3.29 16.21 -7.71
N TYR A 56 -2.57 16.84 -8.65
CA TYR A 56 -2.14 18.23 -8.50
C TYR A 56 -3.31 19.22 -8.48
N ARG A 57 -4.29 19.04 -9.37
CA ARG A 57 -5.39 20.01 -9.53
C ARG A 57 -6.54 19.77 -8.57
N LEU A 58 -6.89 18.52 -8.28
CA LEU A 58 -8.12 18.17 -7.55
C LEU A 58 -7.86 17.75 -6.11
N LEU A 59 -6.68 17.22 -5.77
CA LEU A 59 -6.39 16.75 -4.42
C LEU A 59 -5.39 17.66 -3.67
N ALA A 60 -4.34 18.14 -4.33
CA ALA A 60 -3.30 18.94 -3.68
C ALA A 60 -3.80 20.23 -3.00
N PRO A 61 -4.85 20.95 -3.50
CA PRO A 61 -5.37 22.13 -2.81
C PRO A 61 -5.84 21.83 -1.38
N PHE A 62 -6.29 20.62 -1.10
CA PHE A 62 -6.73 20.20 0.22
C PHE A 62 -5.59 20.01 1.24
N GLN A 63 -4.32 20.24 0.87
CA GLN A 63 -3.22 20.24 1.85
C GLN A 63 -3.34 21.40 2.85
N GLU A 64 -3.92 22.53 2.46
CA GLU A 64 -4.14 23.68 3.34
C GLU A 64 -5.25 23.40 4.37
N LEU A 65 -6.37 22.82 3.91
CA LEU A 65 -7.52 22.43 4.76
C LEU A 65 -7.92 20.96 4.58
N PRO A 66 -7.15 19.98 5.12
CA PRO A 66 -7.40 18.55 4.90
C PRO A 66 -8.74 18.05 5.42
N GLN A 67 -9.31 18.70 6.44
CA GLN A 67 -10.60 18.33 7.05
C GLN A 67 -11.77 18.42 6.06
N LEU A 68 -11.66 19.19 4.98
CA LEU A 68 -12.69 19.28 3.94
C LEU A 68 -12.86 17.94 3.20
N LEU A 69 -11.86 17.05 3.23
CA LEU A 69 -11.97 15.72 2.64
C LEU A 69 -12.78 14.74 3.51
N ASP A 70 -12.86 14.96 4.82
CA ASP A 70 -13.39 13.99 5.80
C ASP A 70 -14.79 13.45 5.45
N PRO A 71 -15.76 14.28 5.02
CA PRO A 71 -17.09 13.79 4.63
C PRO A 71 -17.09 12.85 3.42
N HIS A 72 -16.03 12.88 2.60
CA HIS A 72 -15.95 12.16 1.33
C HIS A 72 -15.04 10.92 1.39
N LEU A 73 -14.23 10.78 2.44
CA LEU A 73 -13.28 9.65 2.58
C LEU A 73 -13.99 8.29 2.59
N SER A 74 -15.17 8.21 3.22
CA SER A 74 -16.01 7.01 3.29
C SER A 74 -16.51 6.53 1.92
N LYS A 75 -16.45 7.40 0.91
CA LYS A 75 -16.81 7.08 -0.47
C LYS A 75 -15.58 6.80 -1.33
N PHE A 76 -14.61 7.73 -1.33
CA PHE A 76 -13.48 7.64 -2.25
C PHE A 76 -12.49 6.54 -1.89
N ILE A 77 -12.15 6.39 -0.61
CA ILE A 77 -11.12 5.41 -0.20
C ILE A 77 -11.61 3.98 -0.43
N PRO A 78 -12.83 3.57 -0.01
CA PRO A 78 -13.30 2.22 -0.32
C PRO A 78 -13.36 1.93 -1.82
N THR A 79 -13.83 2.89 -2.63
CA THR A 79 -13.88 2.75 -4.10
C THR A 79 -12.50 2.53 -4.70
N LEU A 80 -11.52 3.34 -4.32
CA LEU A 80 -10.13 3.20 -4.78
C LEU A 80 -9.51 1.89 -4.29
N SER A 81 -9.78 1.50 -3.04
CA SER A 81 -9.26 0.29 -2.42
C SER A 81 -9.75 -0.97 -3.17
N GLU A 82 -11.03 -1.02 -3.53
CA GLU A 82 -11.60 -2.14 -4.27
C GLU A 82 -11.05 -2.20 -5.70
N ILE A 83 -10.90 -1.04 -6.35
CA ILE A 83 -10.26 -0.98 -7.68
C ILE A 83 -8.80 -1.44 -7.61
N TYR A 84 -8.06 -1.03 -6.58
CA TYR A 84 -6.68 -1.45 -6.38
C TYR A 84 -6.60 -2.97 -6.28
N ARG A 85 -7.42 -3.58 -5.41
CA ARG A 85 -7.49 -5.02 -5.21
C ARG A 85 -7.82 -5.77 -6.51
N GLN A 86 -8.87 -5.35 -7.22
CA GLN A 86 -9.25 -5.93 -8.52
C GLN A 86 -8.14 -5.79 -9.58
N SER A 87 -7.35 -4.72 -9.51
CA SER A 87 -6.24 -4.50 -10.45
C SER A 87 -5.06 -5.45 -10.17
N LEU A 88 -4.82 -5.81 -8.91
CA LEU A 88 -3.79 -6.77 -8.51
C LEU A 88 -4.13 -8.18 -9.00
N ASP A 89 -5.38 -8.63 -8.82
CA ASP A 89 -5.86 -9.94 -9.29
C ASP A 89 -5.66 -10.15 -10.80
N ARG A 90 -5.68 -9.06 -11.58
CA ARG A 90 -5.54 -9.08 -13.04
C ARG A 90 -4.10 -8.91 -13.52
N ARG A 91 -3.16 -8.57 -12.63
CA ARG A 91 -1.79 -8.22 -12.97
C ARG A 91 -1.04 -9.41 -13.59
N GLY A 92 -1.15 -10.59 -12.99
CA GLY A 92 -0.51 -11.82 -13.49
C GLY A 92 -0.91 -12.21 -14.91
N ARG A 93 -2.10 -11.78 -15.37
CA ARG A 93 -2.60 -12.09 -16.73
C ARG A 93 -2.14 -11.11 -17.80
N THR A 94 -1.58 -9.96 -17.42
CA THR A 94 -1.38 -8.84 -18.36
C THR A 94 0.10 -8.53 -18.65
N SER A 95 1.05 -9.24 -18.02
CA SER A 95 2.49 -9.01 -18.27
C SER A 95 2.92 -9.39 -19.70
N ALA A 96 2.12 -10.17 -20.43
CA ALA A 96 2.45 -10.68 -21.76
C ALA A 96 2.21 -9.69 -22.92
N ILE A 97 1.58 -8.53 -22.68
CA ILE A 97 1.23 -7.57 -23.76
C ILE A 97 1.91 -6.23 -23.49
N VAL A 98 3.24 -6.19 -23.65
CA VAL A 98 4.02 -4.95 -23.51
C VAL A 98 4.35 -4.41 -24.89
N VAL A 99 3.59 -3.39 -25.33
CA VAL A 99 3.96 -2.55 -26.47
C VAL A 99 4.07 -1.10 -25.99
N ASN A 100 5.32 -0.65 -25.83
CA ASN A 100 5.82 0.70 -26.06
C ASN A 100 4.82 1.87 -25.93
N SER A 101 4.39 2.19 -24.71
CA SER A 101 3.85 3.52 -24.44
C SER A 101 4.32 4.01 -23.08
N ALA A 102 5.39 4.82 -23.09
CA ALA A 102 5.94 5.47 -21.91
C ALA A 102 4.92 6.36 -21.18
N LEU A 103 3.79 6.68 -21.81
CA LEU A 103 2.72 7.52 -21.28
C LEU A 103 1.65 6.74 -20.51
N LEU A 104 1.68 5.39 -20.55
CA LEU A 104 0.65 4.54 -19.94
C LEU A 104 1.19 3.77 -18.74
N GLU A 105 0.55 3.94 -17.59
CA GLU A 105 0.82 3.19 -16.37
C GLU A 105 -0.28 2.18 -16.04
N PRO A 106 0.03 1.08 -15.33
CA PRO A 106 -0.97 0.17 -14.80
C PRO A 106 -1.97 0.90 -13.89
N VAL A 107 -3.22 0.46 -13.89
CA VAL A 107 -4.23 1.04 -12.98
C VAL A 107 -3.85 0.86 -11.51
N SER A 108 -3.20 -0.25 -11.13
CA SER A 108 -2.68 -0.44 -9.77
C SER A 108 -1.80 0.73 -9.34
N ARG A 109 -0.88 1.15 -10.22
CA ARG A 109 0.06 2.25 -9.97
C ARG A 109 -0.65 3.59 -9.85
N ALA A 110 -1.57 3.88 -10.76
CA ALA A 110 -2.35 5.12 -10.71
C ALA A 110 -3.17 5.22 -9.42
N VAL A 111 -3.81 4.13 -9.01
CA VAL A 111 -4.61 4.08 -7.78
C VAL A 111 -3.73 4.15 -6.53
N ALA A 112 -2.56 3.51 -6.52
CA ALA A 112 -1.60 3.65 -5.43
C ALA A 112 -1.12 5.09 -5.27
N LYS A 113 -0.88 5.83 -6.36
CA LYS A 113 -0.56 7.27 -6.29
C LYS A 113 -1.72 8.10 -5.70
N LEU A 114 -2.96 7.81 -6.09
CA LEU A 114 -4.15 8.49 -5.55
C LEU A 114 -4.30 8.20 -4.04
N LEU A 115 -4.24 6.93 -3.64
CA LEU A 115 -4.30 6.52 -2.22
C LEU A 115 -3.17 7.15 -1.40
N TYR A 116 -1.94 7.15 -1.93
CA TYR A 116 -0.83 7.83 -1.28
C TYR A 116 -1.08 9.34 -1.14
N SER A 117 -1.70 9.98 -2.13
CA SER A 117 -2.02 11.41 -2.06
C SER A 117 -3.00 11.69 -0.92
N PHE A 118 -4.02 10.86 -0.73
CA PHE A 118 -4.90 10.93 0.45
C PHE A 118 -4.12 10.73 1.76
N CYS A 119 -3.23 9.75 1.82
CA CYS A 119 -2.38 9.52 3.00
C CYS A 119 -1.48 10.72 3.29
N LYS A 120 -0.95 11.38 2.25
CA LYS A 120 -0.10 12.58 2.36
C LYS A 120 -0.89 13.79 2.86
N ILE A 121 -2.10 14.01 2.34
CA ILE A 121 -2.93 15.19 2.67
C ILE A 121 -3.52 15.06 4.07
N ARG A 122 -4.23 13.96 4.33
CA ARG A 122 -5.03 13.81 5.55
C ARG A 122 -4.31 13.07 6.68
N GLY A 123 -3.34 12.22 6.31
CA GLY A 123 -2.60 11.35 7.21
C GLY A 123 -2.99 9.87 7.09
N GLU A 124 -1.99 9.00 7.00
CA GLU A 124 -2.14 7.55 6.83
C GLU A 124 -3.05 6.90 7.89
N LYS A 125 -2.97 7.35 9.15
CA LYS A 125 -3.77 6.79 10.27
C LYS A 125 -5.27 7.00 10.09
N VAL A 126 -5.67 8.04 9.37
CA VAL A 126 -7.08 8.33 9.07
C VAL A 126 -7.49 7.53 7.85
N ILE A 127 -6.72 7.57 6.77
CA ILE A 127 -7.04 6.89 5.50
C ILE A 127 -7.16 5.39 5.67
N VAL A 128 -6.26 4.78 6.45
CA VAL A 128 -6.26 3.34 6.69
C VAL A 128 -7.57 2.82 7.29
N ARG A 129 -8.30 3.65 8.04
CA ARG A 129 -9.60 3.26 8.64
C ARG A 129 -10.70 3.03 7.60
N PHE A 130 -10.50 3.52 6.38
CA PHE A 130 -11.44 3.37 5.26
C PHE A 130 -10.98 2.30 4.26
N LEU A 131 -9.83 1.66 4.47
CA LEU A 131 -9.43 0.50 3.69
C LEU A 131 -10.25 -0.73 4.13
N SER A 132 -10.42 -1.71 3.25
CA SER A 132 -11.11 -2.94 3.64
C SER A 132 -10.35 -3.64 4.77
N SER A 133 -11.05 -3.92 5.86
CA SER A 133 -10.55 -4.72 6.98
C SER A 133 -10.83 -6.22 6.80
N GLU A 134 -11.33 -6.63 5.64
CA GLU A 134 -11.62 -8.02 5.35
C GLU A 134 -10.34 -8.82 5.20
N THR A 135 -10.19 -9.87 6.00
CA THR A 135 -8.96 -10.66 6.05
C THR A 135 -8.71 -11.51 4.81
N LYS A 136 -9.76 -11.75 4.01
CA LYS A 136 -9.63 -12.30 2.66
C LYS A 136 -8.75 -11.45 1.74
N CYS A 137 -8.50 -10.18 2.09
CA CYS A 137 -7.57 -9.29 1.37
C CYS A 137 -6.10 -9.52 1.75
N LEU A 138 -5.80 -10.18 2.86
CA LEU A 138 -4.42 -10.34 3.35
C LEU A 138 -3.58 -11.17 2.37
N GLU A 139 -4.09 -12.35 2.02
CA GLU A 139 -3.36 -13.29 1.16
C GLU A 139 -3.13 -12.72 -0.25
N PRO A 140 -4.13 -12.15 -0.96
CA PRO A 140 -3.89 -11.52 -2.26
C PRO A 140 -2.88 -10.37 -2.23
N LEU A 141 -2.90 -9.54 -1.18
CA LEU A 141 -1.96 -8.42 -1.05
C LEU A 141 -0.53 -8.93 -0.77
N LEU A 142 -0.39 -9.97 0.06
CA LEU A 142 0.90 -10.59 0.35
C LEU A 142 1.48 -11.26 -0.91
N CYS A 143 0.70 -12.09 -1.61
CA CYS A 143 1.12 -12.72 -2.86
C CYS A 143 1.53 -11.67 -3.90
N ALA A 144 0.74 -10.61 -4.07
CA ALA A 144 1.06 -9.54 -5.03
C ALA A 144 2.37 -8.82 -4.70
N LEU A 145 2.67 -8.63 -3.40
CA LEU A 145 3.93 -8.03 -2.94
C LEU A 145 5.12 -8.97 -3.16
N GLU A 146 4.95 -10.28 -2.95
CA GLU A 146 5.98 -11.28 -3.22
C GLU A 146 6.29 -11.41 -4.72
N GLU A 147 5.25 -11.52 -5.55
CA GLU A 147 5.37 -11.54 -7.01
C GLU A 147 6.12 -10.31 -7.52
N ALA A 148 5.84 -9.14 -6.94
CA ALA A 148 6.52 -7.89 -7.29
C ALA A 148 8.01 -7.91 -7.02
N GLU A 149 8.46 -8.67 -6.01
CA GLU A 149 9.87 -8.80 -5.64
C GLU A 149 10.59 -9.91 -6.41
N GLN A 150 9.86 -10.88 -6.98
CA GLN A 150 10.40 -11.93 -7.85
C GLN A 150 10.64 -11.47 -9.29
N LEU A 151 10.02 -10.37 -9.71
CA LEU A 151 10.21 -9.84 -11.07
C LEU A 151 11.69 -9.48 -11.32
N PRO A 152 12.30 -9.97 -12.41
CA PRO A 152 13.71 -9.73 -12.69
C PRO A 152 13.97 -8.24 -12.82
N VAL A 153 14.95 -7.74 -12.06
CA VAL A 153 15.39 -6.35 -12.17
C VAL A 153 16.22 -6.24 -13.44
N ASP A 154 15.57 -5.88 -14.55
CA ASP A 154 16.32 -5.42 -15.72
C ASP A 154 16.94 -4.05 -15.39
N ARG A 155 18.22 -4.10 -15.00
CA ARG A 155 19.01 -2.89 -14.66
C ARG A 155 19.20 -1.97 -15.87
N GLN A 156 18.96 -2.45 -17.09
CA GLN A 156 19.10 -1.68 -18.32
C GLN A 156 17.83 -0.88 -18.66
N ASN A 157 16.67 -1.24 -18.09
CA ASN A 157 15.42 -0.52 -18.30
C ASN A 157 14.81 0.01 -16.98
N PRO A 158 15.25 1.19 -16.51
CA PRO A 158 14.68 1.83 -15.31
C PRO A 158 13.18 2.15 -15.43
N ASN A 159 12.60 2.08 -16.64
CA ASN A 159 11.18 2.30 -16.91
C ASN A 159 10.37 0.99 -17.03
N ASP A 160 10.84 -0.12 -16.47
CA ASP A 160 10.05 -1.35 -16.46
C ASP A 160 8.69 -1.11 -15.79
N LEU A 161 7.65 -1.11 -16.63
CA LEU A 161 6.26 -0.88 -16.24
C LEU A 161 5.74 -2.06 -15.37
N LEU A 162 6.45 -3.19 -15.33
CA LEU A 162 6.17 -4.34 -14.49
C LEU A 162 6.74 -4.17 -13.07
N LYS A 163 7.76 -3.33 -12.86
CA LYS A 163 8.31 -3.08 -11.52
C LYS A 163 7.34 -2.29 -10.64
N TRP A 164 7.17 -2.70 -9.39
CA TRP A 164 6.37 -1.92 -8.45
C TRP A 164 7.05 -0.60 -8.09
N THR A 165 6.25 0.46 -8.09
CA THR A 165 6.64 1.76 -7.56
C THR A 165 6.67 1.74 -6.03
N TRP A 166 7.35 2.72 -5.44
CA TRP A 166 7.37 2.87 -3.98
C TRP A 166 5.97 3.16 -3.42
N GLN A 167 5.07 3.82 -4.17
CA GLN A 167 3.68 4.03 -3.75
C GLN A 167 2.91 2.71 -3.67
N GLU A 168 3.07 1.82 -4.66
CA GLU A 168 2.45 0.48 -4.64
C GLU A 168 2.93 -0.33 -3.43
N LYS A 169 4.24 -0.30 -3.17
CA LYS A 169 4.85 -0.96 -2.00
C LYS A 169 4.36 -0.37 -0.69
N TYR A 170 4.37 0.96 -0.57
CA TYR A 170 3.93 1.68 0.63
C TYR A 170 2.46 1.39 0.96
N ILE A 171 1.55 1.53 -0.02
CA ILE A 171 0.11 1.28 0.20
C ILE A 171 -0.15 -0.17 0.56
N THR A 172 0.52 -1.12 -0.11
CA THR A 172 0.34 -2.55 0.18
C THR A 172 0.85 -2.89 1.59
N LEU A 173 2.04 -2.45 1.97
CA LEU A 173 2.59 -2.67 3.31
C LEU A 173 1.71 -2.04 4.41
N LEU A 174 1.24 -0.82 4.17
CA LEU A 174 0.37 -0.10 5.10
C LEU A 174 -0.97 -0.81 5.27
N TRP A 175 -1.53 -1.35 4.19
CA TRP A 175 -2.77 -2.10 4.21
C TRP A 175 -2.58 -3.47 4.88
N LEU A 176 -1.49 -4.19 4.61
CA LEU A 176 -1.14 -5.41 5.34
C LEU A 176 -1.05 -5.13 6.85
N ALA A 177 -0.40 -4.02 7.25
CA ALA A 177 -0.30 -3.62 8.65
C ALA A 177 -1.68 -3.32 9.28
N HIS A 178 -2.63 -2.83 8.49
CA HIS A 178 -4.01 -2.62 8.92
C HIS A 178 -4.76 -3.93 9.12
N LEU A 179 -4.63 -4.88 8.19
CA LEU A 179 -5.29 -6.19 8.26
C LEU A 179 -4.84 -7.00 9.48
N LEU A 180 -3.65 -6.74 10.00
CA LEU A 180 -3.15 -7.33 11.26
C LEU A 180 -3.89 -6.85 12.52
N PHE A 181 -4.86 -5.94 12.44
CA PHE A 181 -5.81 -5.68 13.53
C PHE A 181 -6.90 -6.74 13.68
N ALA A 182 -6.98 -7.71 12.76
CA ALA A 182 -7.97 -8.78 12.81
C ALA A 182 -7.98 -9.48 14.18
N PRO A 183 -9.17 -9.69 14.79
CA PRO A 183 -9.32 -10.14 16.19
C PRO A 183 -9.11 -11.65 16.39
N PHE A 184 -8.54 -12.34 15.42
CA PHE A 184 -8.34 -13.78 15.42
C PHE A 184 -6.89 -14.13 15.08
N ASP A 185 -6.47 -15.33 15.45
CA ASP A 185 -5.08 -15.78 15.34
C ASP A 185 -4.65 -15.93 13.87
N LEU A 186 -3.43 -15.51 13.52
CA LEU A 186 -2.93 -15.61 12.14
C LEU A 186 -2.83 -17.06 11.65
N ALA A 187 -2.69 -18.02 12.57
CA ALA A 187 -2.74 -19.43 12.25
C ALA A 187 -4.06 -19.85 11.58
N SER A 188 -5.20 -19.20 11.92
CA SER A 188 -6.51 -19.58 11.37
C SER A 188 -6.75 -19.12 9.94
N ILE A 189 -5.90 -18.22 9.42
CA ILE A 189 -5.99 -17.68 8.05
C ILE A 189 -4.77 -17.99 7.19
N SER A 190 -3.77 -18.67 7.75
CA SER A 190 -2.61 -19.14 6.98
C SER A 190 -3.07 -20.18 5.98
N SER A 191 -3.00 -19.84 4.70
CA SER A 191 -3.33 -20.71 3.57
C SER A 191 -2.28 -21.80 3.31
N VAL A 192 -1.06 -21.61 3.85
CA VAL A 192 0.08 -22.50 3.64
C VAL A 192 0.37 -23.29 4.91
N ASP A 193 0.54 -24.60 4.75
CA ASP A 193 0.96 -25.51 5.80
C ASP A 193 2.40 -25.20 6.24
N LEU A 194 2.65 -25.28 7.55
CA LEU A 194 3.93 -24.93 8.18
C LEU A 194 5.13 -25.71 7.61
N ASP A 195 4.88 -26.88 7.03
CA ASP A 195 5.90 -27.79 6.52
C ASP A 195 6.47 -27.37 5.14
N GLU A 196 5.83 -26.44 4.44
CA GLU A 196 6.26 -25.99 3.10
C GLU A 196 7.12 -24.72 3.10
N ILE A 197 7.13 -23.95 4.21
CA ILE A 197 7.83 -22.66 4.30
C ILE A 197 8.99 -22.76 5.29
N SER A 198 10.21 -22.81 4.77
CA SER A 198 11.41 -22.64 5.61
C SER A 198 11.57 -21.16 6.00
N ALA A 199 11.75 -20.90 7.30
CA ALA A 199 12.00 -19.56 7.81
C ALA A 199 13.29 -19.00 7.17
N PRO A 200 13.24 -17.84 6.49
CA PRO A 200 14.40 -17.33 5.79
C PRO A 200 15.47 -16.88 6.78
N VAL A 201 16.73 -17.06 6.38
CA VAL A 201 17.87 -16.72 7.23
C VAL A 201 18.00 -15.19 7.31
N ILE A 202 17.70 -14.64 8.48
CA ILE A 202 17.92 -13.23 8.81
C ILE A 202 19.03 -13.18 9.86
N PRO A 203 20.18 -12.53 9.57
CA PRO A 203 21.31 -12.48 10.50
C PRO A 203 20.89 -11.96 11.88
N GLY A 204 21.27 -12.71 12.92
CA GLY A 204 20.97 -12.37 14.31
C GLY A 204 19.53 -12.62 14.77
N LEU A 205 18.63 -13.04 13.88
CA LEU A 205 17.22 -13.31 14.23
C LEU A 205 17.04 -14.81 14.51
N ASN A 206 16.70 -15.11 15.77
CA ASN A 206 16.30 -16.46 16.15
C ASN A 206 14.78 -16.58 15.98
N TRP A 207 14.35 -17.32 14.96
CA TRP A 207 12.93 -17.55 14.70
C TRP A 207 12.29 -18.37 15.82
N PRO A 208 11.21 -17.87 16.44
CA PRO A 208 10.42 -18.68 17.35
C PRO A 208 9.81 -19.91 16.65
N PRO A 209 9.60 -21.03 17.37
CA PRO A 209 8.96 -22.20 16.82
C PRO A 209 7.46 -21.95 16.54
N ASN A 210 6.88 -22.71 15.61
CA ASN A 210 5.44 -22.74 15.31
C ASN A 210 4.83 -21.39 14.86
N LEU A 211 5.63 -20.52 14.24
CA LEU A 211 5.10 -19.29 13.64
C LEU A 211 4.25 -19.59 12.40
N PRO A 212 3.06 -18.96 12.24
CA PRO A 212 2.23 -19.12 11.05
C PRO A 212 2.96 -18.78 9.74
N GLY A 213 2.62 -19.48 8.65
CA GLY A 213 3.23 -19.27 7.33
C GLY A 213 3.14 -17.82 6.84
N ILE A 214 2.01 -17.14 7.09
CA ILE A 214 1.85 -15.70 6.82
C ILE A 214 2.94 -14.87 7.51
N THR A 215 3.23 -15.14 8.78
CA THR A 215 4.25 -14.42 9.55
C THR A 215 5.64 -14.65 8.98
N LEU A 216 5.95 -15.90 8.61
CA LEU A 216 7.22 -16.27 7.99
C LEU A 216 7.43 -15.61 6.62
N ARG A 217 6.35 -15.35 5.88
CA ARG A 217 6.36 -14.64 4.58
C ARG A 217 6.41 -13.12 4.72
N LEU A 218 5.72 -12.57 5.72
CA LEU A 218 5.56 -11.13 5.90
C LEU A 218 6.81 -10.46 6.50
N LEU A 219 7.42 -11.07 7.51
CA LEU A 219 8.58 -10.52 8.22
C LEU A 219 9.79 -10.23 7.30
N PRO A 220 10.19 -11.13 6.39
CA PRO A 220 11.32 -10.90 5.49
C PRO A 220 11.09 -9.70 4.57
N LEU A 221 9.86 -9.55 4.05
CA LEU A 221 9.47 -8.39 3.26
C LEU A 221 9.55 -7.12 4.10
N ALA A 222 9.02 -7.15 5.33
CA ALA A 222 9.06 -6.01 6.22
C ALA A 222 10.51 -5.59 6.57
N PHE A 223 11.41 -6.55 6.85
CA PHE A 223 12.83 -6.25 7.08
C PHE A 223 13.52 -5.68 5.83
N LYS A 224 13.25 -6.24 4.65
CA LYS A 224 13.78 -5.71 3.39
C LYS A 224 13.38 -4.25 3.16
N TYR A 225 12.11 -3.92 3.41
CA TYR A 225 11.62 -2.55 3.25
C TYR A 225 12.00 -1.62 4.40
N LEU A 226 12.27 -2.14 5.60
CA LEU A 226 12.83 -1.36 6.70
C LEU A 226 14.20 -0.75 6.33
N SER A 227 15.00 -1.46 5.53
CA SER A 227 16.28 -0.99 4.99
C SER A 227 16.16 -0.07 3.77
N SER A 228 14.95 0.20 3.28
CA SER A 228 14.75 1.07 2.12
C SER A 228 14.79 2.57 2.50
N PRO A 229 15.30 3.46 1.63
CA PRO A 229 15.43 4.88 1.96
C PRO A 229 14.12 5.68 1.84
N GLY A 230 13.06 5.10 1.27
CA GLY A 230 11.80 5.79 0.96
C GLY A 230 10.70 5.66 2.02
N LYS A 231 9.47 6.00 1.60
CA LYS A 231 8.26 5.96 2.46
C LYS A 231 7.82 4.53 2.78
N GLU A 232 8.18 3.57 1.95
CA GLU A 232 8.00 2.13 2.19
C GLU A 232 8.57 1.68 3.53
N ARG A 233 9.64 2.32 4.03
CA ARG A 233 10.21 2.05 5.36
C ARG A 233 9.25 2.39 6.49
N ASP A 234 8.48 3.48 6.39
CA ASP A 234 7.52 3.87 7.41
C ASP A 234 6.36 2.86 7.50
N ALA A 235 5.89 2.38 6.35
CA ALA A 235 4.88 1.33 6.29
C ALA A 235 5.42 -0.03 6.78
N ALA A 236 6.67 -0.37 6.44
CA ALA A 236 7.33 -1.57 6.93
C ALA A 236 7.54 -1.56 8.45
N LYS A 237 7.94 -0.41 9.01
CA LYS A 237 7.98 -0.18 10.47
C LYS A 237 6.61 -0.40 11.10
N ALA A 238 5.55 0.18 10.52
CA ALA A 238 4.20 -0.01 11.02
C ALA A 238 3.81 -1.50 10.99
N LEU A 239 4.13 -2.22 9.92
CA LEU A 239 3.90 -3.66 9.78
C LEU A 239 4.63 -4.49 10.86
N LEU A 240 5.92 -4.21 11.08
CA LEU A 240 6.73 -4.88 12.12
C LEU A 240 6.18 -4.62 13.53
N VAL A 241 5.85 -3.38 13.84
CA VAL A 241 5.23 -3.03 15.12
C VAL A 241 3.90 -3.76 15.27
N ARG A 242 3.05 -3.76 14.23
CA ARG A 242 1.74 -4.41 14.29
C ARG A 242 1.87 -5.91 14.53
N ILE A 243 2.68 -6.62 13.77
CA ILE A 243 2.83 -8.07 13.93
C ILE A 243 3.44 -8.45 15.28
N SER A 244 4.42 -7.68 15.77
CA SER A 244 5.05 -7.93 17.08
C SER A 244 4.13 -7.68 18.27
N MET A 245 3.14 -6.79 18.12
CA MET A 245 2.23 -6.40 19.19
C MET A 245 0.94 -7.24 19.23
N ARG A 246 0.75 -8.17 18.30
CA ARG A 246 -0.41 -9.07 18.34
C ARG A 246 -0.24 -10.12 19.44
N THR A 247 -1.32 -10.38 20.17
CA THR A 247 -1.33 -11.31 21.32
C THR A 247 -0.92 -12.74 20.92
N ASP A 248 -1.39 -13.24 19.77
CA ASP A 248 -1.03 -14.56 19.25
C ASP A 248 0.47 -14.65 18.97
N MET A 249 1.06 -13.63 18.35
CA MET A 249 2.48 -13.58 18.03
C MET A 249 3.37 -13.38 19.27
N GLN A 250 2.90 -12.61 20.25
CA GLN A 250 3.59 -12.45 21.54
C GLN A 250 3.66 -13.77 22.30
N ARG A 251 2.58 -14.56 22.32
CA ARG A 251 2.57 -15.89 22.95
C ARG A 251 3.58 -16.85 22.30
N LEU A 252 3.81 -16.70 21.00
CA LEU A 252 4.82 -17.45 20.27
C LEU A 252 6.25 -16.89 20.47
N GLY A 253 6.45 -15.83 21.25
CA GLY A 253 7.78 -15.25 21.51
C GLY A 253 8.32 -14.37 20.38
N LEU A 254 7.50 -13.95 19.42
CA LEU A 254 7.94 -13.13 18.29
C LEU A 254 8.48 -11.77 18.76
N LEU A 255 7.80 -11.13 19.72
CA LEU A 255 8.23 -9.83 20.24
C LEU A 255 9.65 -9.92 20.82
N ASP A 256 9.90 -10.91 21.67
CA ASP A 256 11.21 -11.11 22.29
C ASP A 256 12.29 -11.39 21.25
N ALA A 257 11.98 -12.21 20.22
CA ALA A 257 12.91 -12.46 19.12
C ALA A 257 13.28 -11.17 18.36
N LEU A 258 12.29 -10.32 18.06
CA LEU A 258 12.51 -9.05 17.36
C LEU A 258 13.28 -8.03 18.20
N VAL A 259 13.00 -7.96 19.51
CA VAL A 259 13.74 -7.08 20.43
C VAL A 259 15.19 -7.54 20.57
N ASN A 260 15.43 -8.84 20.74
CA ASN A 260 16.77 -9.40 20.81
C ASN A 260 17.54 -9.17 19.51
N TRP A 261 16.89 -9.32 18.36
CA TRP A 261 17.46 -8.98 17.06
C TRP A 261 17.84 -7.49 16.98
N ALA A 262 16.94 -6.59 17.37
CA ALA A 262 17.21 -5.15 17.35
C ALA A 262 18.40 -4.79 18.26
N LEU A 263 18.47 -5.38 19.47
CA LEU A 263 19.60 -5.23 20.37
C LEU A 263 20.90 -5.79 19.76
N TRP A 264 20.83 -6.91 19.03
CA TRP A 264 21.98 -7.47 18.33
C TRP A 264 22.48 -6.55 17.20
N VAL A 265 21.59 -6.00 16.38
CA VAL A 265 21.94 -5.06 15.29
C VAL A 265 22.54 -3.76 15.82
N LEU A 266 22.06 -3.27 16.97
CA LEU A 266 22.53 -2.02 17.57
C LEU A 266 23.82 -2.16 18.37
N ARG A 267 24.32 -3.39 18.59
CA ARG A 267 25.63 -3.57 19.22
C ARG A 267 26.69 -2.98 18.29
N PRO A 268 27.56 -2.06 18.78
CA PRO A 268 28.66 -1.57 17.99
C PRO A 268 29.53 -2.76 17.57
N SER A 269 29.92 -2.82 16.29
CA SER A 269 31.01 -3.72 15.90
C SER A 269 32.23 -3.23 16.65
N ILE A 270 32.75 -4.08 17.55
CA ILE A 270 34.08 -3.85 18.11
C ILE A 270 35.04 -4.27 16.98
N ASP A 271 35.18 -3.40 15.98
CA ASP A 271 36.24 -3.55 15.00
C ASP A 271 37.54 -3.00 15.64
N PRO A 272 38.62 -3.80 15.72
CA PRO A 272 39.90 -3.42 16.30
C PRO A 272 40.67 -2.39 15.45
#